data_AF-A0A5E4GLT0-F1
#
_entry.id   AF-A0A5E4GLT0-F1
#
_cell.length_a   1.000
_cell.length_b   1.000
_cell.length_c   1.000
_cell.angle_alpha   90.00
_cell.angle_beta   90.00
_cell.angle_gamma   90.00
#
_symmetry.space_group_name_H-M   'P 1'
#
loop_
_entity.id
_entity.type
_entity.pdbx_description
1 polymer ?
#
loop_
_entity_poly.entity_id
_entity_poly.type
_entity_poly.pdbx_seq_one_letter_code
_entity_poly.pdbx_strand_id
1 'polypeptide(L)'
;VQSELEEDNHGVSENLRWLAVGPNMAVPLYRSYLIKGIKFNIKAQDDVRTTQNSGVYLLAQTMQVASAKDKNPILSNMGFYGVIQEIWDLDYQKFTIPVFRCDWIDSS
;
A
#
# COMPACT_ATOMS: atom_id res chain seq x y z
N VAL A 1 37.48 -10.66 -12.24
CA VAL A 1 36.70 -9.45 -12.58
C VAL A 1 35.55 -9.91 -13.43
N GLN A 2 34.38 -10.12 -12.82
CA GLN A 2 33.18 -10.55 -13.52
C GLN A 2 32.54 -9.27 -14.04
N SER A 3 32.73 -9.00 -15.34
CA SER A 3 32.08 -7.89 -16.02
C SER A 3 30.59 -8.21 -16.13
N GLU A 4 29.78 -7.60 -15.28
CA GLU A 4 28.35 -7.48 -15.55
C GLU A 4 28.24 -6.64 -16.83
N LEU A 5 27.79 -7.29 -17.90
CA LEU A 5 27.39 -6.61 -19.12
C LEU A 5 26.20 -5.73 -18.74
N GLU A 6 26.40 -4.41 -18.75
CA GLU A 6 25.28 -3.47 -18.66
C GLU A 6 24.39 -3.71 -19.89
N GLU A 7 23.31 -4.47 -19.70
CA GLU A 7 22.27 -4.64 -20.71
C GLU A 7 21.70 -3.26 -21.04
N ASP A 8 21.70 -2.88 -22.32
CA ASP A 8 21.01 -1.69 -22.81
C ASP A 8 19.52 -1.80 -22.48
N ASN A 9 19.12 -1.19 -21.35
CA ASN A 9 17.79 -1.37 -20.78
C ASN A 9 16.73 -0.56 -21.54
N HIS A 10 17.01 -0.09 -22.76
CA HIS A 10 16.09 0.67 -23.63
C HIS A 10 15.36 1.84 -22.91
N GLY A 11 16.00 2.42 -21.88
CA GLY A 11 15.41 3.47 -21.05
C GLY A 11 14.38 3.01 -20.00
N VAL A 12 14.15 1.71 -19.84
CA VAL A 12 13.31 1.16 -18.76
C VAL A 12 14.02 1.36 -17.43
N SER A 13 13.30 1.81 -16.39
CA SER A 13 13.90 1.97 -15.07
C SER A 13 14.09 0.63 -14.38
N GLU A 14 15.14 0.51 -13.56
CA GLU A 14 15.39 -0.70 -12.78
C GLU A 14 14.20 -1.06 -11.88
N ASN A 15 13.56 -0.04 -11.26
CA ASN A 15 12.36 -0.24 -10.44
C ASN A 15 11.21 -0.85 -11.23
N LEU A 16 10.96 -0.40 -12.46
CA LEU A 16 9.90 -0.95 -13.30
C LEU A 16 10.18 -2.41 -13.68
N ARG A 17 11.45 -2.76 -13.92
CA ARG A 17 11.87 -4.15 -14.16
C ARG A 17 11.56 -5.04 -12.95
N TRP A 18 11.93 -4.61 -11.74
CA TRP A 18 11.63 -5.38 -10.52
C TRP A 18 10.12 -5.49 -10.25
N LEU A 19 9.35 -4.41 -10.47
CA LEU A 19 7.89 -4.46 -10.37
C LEU A 19 7.28 -5.48 -11.34
N ALA A 20 7.79 -5.55 -12.58
CA ALA A 20 7.28 -6.47 -13.60
C ALA A 20 7.62 -7.94 -13.31
N VAL A 21 8.76 -8.22 -12.66
CA VAL A 21 9.13 -9.58 -12.19
C VAL A 21 8.18 -10.06 -11.09
N GLY A 22 7.67 -9.14 -10.28
CA GLY A 22 6.81 -9.44 -9.15
C GLY A 22 7.59 -9.66 -7.84
N PRO A 23 6.90 -9.65 -6.69
CA PRO A 23 7.53 -9.87 -5.40
C PRO A 23 7.82 -11.36 -5.18
N ASN A 24 8.62 -11.63 -4.15
CA ASN A 24 8.80 -12.97 -3.62
C ASN A 24 7.44 -13.58 -3.20
N MET A 25 7.28 -14.88 -3.40
CA MET A 25 6.07 -15.63 -3.02
C MET A 25 5.89 -15.73 -1.51
N ALA A 26 6.98 -15.63 -0.74
CA ALA A 26 6.91 -15.53 0.70
C ALA A 26 6.58 -14.07 1.09
N VAL A 27 5.43 -13.88 1.75
CA VAL A 27 4.95 -12.57 2.19
C VAL A 27 4.98 -12.52 3.73
N PRO A 28 5.96 -11.83 4.34
CA PRO A 28 5.99 -11.62 5.78
C PRO A 28 4.78 -10.79 6.24
N LEU A 29 4.21 -11.17 7.39
CA LEU A 29 3.14 -10.44 8.06
C LEU A 29 3.61 -9.86 9.39
N TYR A 30 3.15 -8.64 9.69
CA TYR A 30 3.52 -7.94 10.92
C TYR A 30 2.30 -7.51 11.72
N ARG A 31 2.46 -7.51 13.05
CA ARG A 31 1.45 -6.97 13.99
C ARG A 31 1.55 -5.45 14.15
N SER A 32 2.71 -4.89 13.85
CA SER A 32 2.97 -3.45 13.89
C SER A 32 4.04 -3.11 12.86
N TYR A 33 4.01 -1.89 12.32
CA TYR A 33 4.97 -1.43 11.31
C TYR A 33 5.32 0.04 11.53
N LEU A 34 6.61 0.41 11.42
CA LEU A 34 7.10 1.76 11.69
C LEU A 34 7.49 2.44 10.38
N ILE A 35 6.78 3.51 10.01
CA ILE A 35 7.07 4.30 8.80
C ILE A 35 7.33 5.74 9.22
N LYS A 36 8.54 6.24 8.92
CA LYS A 36 8.94 7.63 9.21
C LYS A 36 8.63 8.07 10.65
N GLY A 37 8.83 7.17 11.62
CA GLY A 37 8.59 7.43 13.04
C GLY A 37 7.15 7.23 13.52
N ILE A 38 6.20 6.95 12.62
CA ILE A 38 4.81 6.65 12.96
C ILE A 38 4.62 5.13 13.00
N LYS A 39 4.14 4.63 14.15
CA LYS A 39 3.86 3.20 14.35
C LYS A 39 2.40 2.91 14.04
N PHE A 40 2.18 2.03 13.08
CA PHE A 40 0.89 1.47 12.73
C PHE A 40 0.75 0.08 13.36
N ASN A 41 -0.45 -0.26 13.82
CA ASN A 41 -0.77 -1.57 14.38
C ASN A 41 -1.87 -2.24 13.56
N ILE A 42 -1.91 -3.58 13.58
CA ILE A 42 -3.12 -4.29 13.17
C ILE A 42 -4.18 -4.19 14.27
N LYS A 43 -5.46 -4.26 13.91
CA LYS A 43 -6.58 -4.19 14.85
C LYS A 43 -6.49 -5.21 15.98
N ALA A 44 -6.14 -6.46 15.66
CA ALA A 44 -5.96 -7.51 16.67
C ALA A 44 -4.88 -7.16 17.73
N GLN A 45 -3.90 -6.33 17.37
CA GLN A 45 -2.86 -5.88 18.29
C GLN A 45 -3.34 -4.74 19.19
N ASP A 46 -4.21 -3.88 18.68
CA ASP A 46 -4.87 -2.82 19.45
C ASP A 46 -5.88 -3.40 20.45
N ASP A 47 -6.60 -4.46 20.09
CA ASP A 47 -7.62 -5.08 20.95
C ASP A 47 -7.08 -5.68 22.26
N VAL A 48 -5.78 -5.94 22.31
CA VAL A 48 -5.09 -6.48 23.49
C VAL A 48 -4.17 -5.45 24.16
N ARG A 49 -4.23 -4.18 23.75
CA ARG A 49 -3.38 -3.09 24.28
C ARG A 49 -4.22 -1.87 24.64
N THR A 50 -3.64 -1.00 25.48
CA THR A 50 -4.25 0.29 25.83
C THR A 50 -4.07 1.35 24.75
N THR A 51 -3.04 1.22 23.91
CA THR A 51 -2.74 2.13 22.80
C THR A 51 -3.40 1.67 21.52
N GLN A 52 -4.13 2.56 20.84
CA GLN A 52 -4.75 2.29 19.53
C GLN A 52 -4.01 3.04 18.43
N ASN A 53 -3.50 2.33 17.42
CA ASN A 53 -2.82 2.90 16.25
C ASN A 53 -3.12 2.10 14.95
N SER A 54 -4.29 1.45 14.88
CA SER A 54 -4.74 0.71 13.69
C SER A 54 -5.58 1.52 12.71
N GLY A 55 -5.96 2.75 13.05
CA GLY A 55 -6.66 3.65 12.15
C GLY A 55 -5.75 4.26 11.08
N VAL A 56 -6.24 4.35 9.85
CA VAL A 56 -5.58 5.03 8.72
C VAL A 56 -6.52 5.97 8.01
N TYR A 57 -5.94 7.00 7.40
CA TYR A 57 -6.60 7.96 6.55
C TYR A 57 -5.86 8.10 5.22
N LEU A 58 -6.59 8.06 4.11
CA LEU A 58 -6.07 8.27 2.77
C LEU A 58 -6.86 9.40 2.10
N LEU A 59 -6.18 10.49 1.76
CA LEU A 59 -6.73 11.50 0.87
C LEU A 59 -6.34 11.13 -0.56
N ALA A 60 -7.31 10.67 -1.34
CA ALA A 60 -7.10 10.28 -2.73
C ALA A 60 -7.87 11.21 -3.68
N GLN A 61 -7.27 11.47 -4.84
CA GLN A 61 -7.96 12.11 -5.94
C GLN A 61 -8.81 11.04 -6.63
N THR A 62 -10.12 11.08 -6.41
CA THR A 62 -11.06 10.04 -6.81
C THR A 62 -12.05 10.57 -7.83
N MET A 63 -12.36 9.74 -8.82
CA MET A 63 -13.41 10.02 -9.77
C MET A 63 -14.77 9.71 -9.15
N GLN A 64 -15.59 10.74 -8.97
CA GLN A 64 -16.94 10.63 -8.40
C GLN A 64 -17.98 10.66 -9.50
N VAL A 65 -18.98 9.79 -9.38
CA VAL A 65 -20.15 9.75 -10.25
C VAL A 65 -21.41 9.89 -9.39
N ALA A 66 -22.36 10.71 -9.81
CA ALA A 66 -23.61 10.90 -9.07
C ALA A 66 -24.52 9.66 -9.13
N SER A 67 -24.37 8.84 -10.16
CA SER A 67 -25.10 7.58 -10.34
C SER A 67 -24.43 6.72 -11.41
N ALA A 68 -24.86 5.46 -11.55
CA ALA A 68 -24.41 4.58 -12.64
C ALA A 68 -24.77 5.09 -14.06
N LYS A 69 -25.68 6.06 -14.18
CA LYS A 69 -26.05 6.70 -15.47
C LYS A 69 -25.31 8.00 -15.73
N ASP A 70 -24.51 8.46 -14.77
CA ASP A 70 -23.75 9.69 -14.89
C ASP A 70 -22.70 9.57 -16.00
N LYS A 71 -22.70 10.54 -16.91
CA LYS A 71 -21.76 10.61 -18.03
C LYS A 71 -20.68 11.68 -17.82
N ASN A 72 -20.76 12.43 -16.72
CA ASN A 72 -19.86 13.54 -16.42
C ASN A 72 -19.22 13.33 -15.04
N PRO A 73 -18.35 12.32 -14.90
CA PRO A 73 -17.65 12.11 -13.64
C PRO A 73 -16.84 13.34 -13.25
N ILE A 74 -16.83 13.65 -11.95
CA ILE A 74 -16.05 14.75 -11.39
C ILE A 74 -14.84 14.18 -10.68
N LEU A 75 -13.66 14.73 -10.98
CA LEU A 75 -12.44 14.39 -10.26
C LEU A 75 -12.30 15.31 -9.04
N SER A 76 -12.27 14.75 -7.84
CA SER A 76 -12.14 15.53 -6.61
C SER A 76 -11.39 14.76 -5.52
N ASN A 77 -10.90 15.48 -4.52
CA ASN A 77 -10.22 14.86 -3.38
C ASN A 77 -11.25 14.27 -2.42
N MET A 78 -11.11 12.99 -2.11
CA MET A 78 -11.95 12.25 -1.18
C MET A 78 -11.10 11.61 -0.09
N GLY A 79 -11.56 11.74 1.15
CA GLY A 79 -10.94 11.12 2.31
C GLY A 79 -11.52 9.74 2.58
N PHE A 80 -10.67 8.74 2.68
CA PHE A 80 -11.03 7.37 3.06
C PHE A 80 -10.46 7.07 4.44
N TYR A 81 -11.26 6.45 5.28
CA TYR A 81 -10.85 6.00 6.61
C TYR A 81 -10.94 4.48 6.65
N GLY A 82 -9.96 3.86 7.30
CA GLY A 82 -9.93 2.41 7.42
C GLY A 82 -9.25 1.95 8.68
N VAL A 83 -9.45 0.68 8.99
CA VAL A 83 -8.79 -0.01 10.10
C VAL A 83 -7.90 -1.09 9.51
N ILE A 84 -6.62 -1.07 9.87
CA ILE A 84 -5.63 -2.05 9.40
C ILE A 84 -5.94 -3.42 10.03
N GLN A 85 -6.20 -4.41 9.19
CA GLN A 85 -6.36 -5.80 9.59
C GLN A 85 -5.06 -6.59 9.47
N GLU A 86 -4.32 -6.35 8.39
CA GLU A 86 -3.05 -7.02 8.13
C GLU A 86 -2.04 -6.04 7.55
N ILE A 87 -0.76 -6.29 7.85
CA ILE A 87 0.36 -5.57 7.27
C ILE A 87 1.27 -6.60 6.61
N TRP A 88 1.53 -6.42 5.32
CA TRP A 88 2.35 -7.29 4.49
C TRP A 88 3.58 -6.53 4.00
N ASP A 89 4.72 -7.20 3.91
CA ASP A 89 5.86 -6.69 3.15
C ASP A 89 5.99 -7.45 1.84
N LEU A 90 5.85 -6.74 0.73
CA LEU A 90 6.12 -7.28 -0.59
C LEU A 90 7.59 -7.07 -0.91
N ASP A 91 8.39 -8.14 -0.84
CA ASP A 91 9.81 -8.11 -1.16
C ASP A 91 10.04 -8.26 -2.67
N TYR A 92 10.45 -7.19 -3.33
CA TYR A 92 10.83 -7.17 -4.76
C TYR A 92 12.33 -7.39 -4.96
N GLN A 93 13.04 -7.96 -3.97
CA GLN A 93 14.49 -8.19 -3.90
C GLN A 93 15.30 -6.88 -3.80
N LYS A 94 15.02 -5.91 -4.68
CA LYS A 94 15.67 -4.59 -4.70
C LYS A 94 15.10 -3.63 -3.67
N PHE A 95 13.80 -3.73 -3.40
CA PHE A 95 13.08 -2.90 -2.44
C PHE A 95 11.89 -3.66 -1.88
N THR A 96 11.39 -3.19 -0.74
CA THR A 96 10.21 -3.73 -0.08
C THR A 96 9.09 -2.70 -0.11
N ILE A 97 7.88 -3.13 -0.44
CA ILE A 97 6.69 -2.29 -0.36
C ILE A 97 5.81 -2.80 0.78
N PRO A 98 5.64 -2.01 1.87
CA PRO A 98 4.65 -2.35 2.89
C PRO A 98 3.24 -2.09 2.34
N VAL A 99 2.37 -3.08 2.47
CA VAL A 99 0.97 -3.04 2.03
C VAL A 99 0.07 -3.27 3.24
N PHE A 100 -0.89 -2.36 3.44
CA PHE A 100 -1.87 -2.46 4.51
C PHE A 100 -3.20 -2.95 3.95
N ARG A 101 -3.66 -4.11 4.43
CA ARG A 101 -5.02 -4.58 4.19
C ARG A 101 -5.93 -3.91 5.22
N CYS A 102 -6.80 -3.03 4.75
CA CYS A 102 -7.68 -2.26 5.60
C CYS A 102 -9.15 -2.65 5.36
N ASP A 103 -9.92 -2.70 6.44
CA ASP A 103 -11.37 -2.61 6.34
C ASP A 103 -11.71 -1.12 6.22
N TRP A 104 -12.16 -0.72 5.03
CA TRP A 104 -12.54 0.66 4.75
C TRP A 104 -13.95 0.93 5.24
N ILE A 105 -14.15 2.10 5.85
CA ILE A 105 -15.47 2.56 6.28
C ILE A 105 -16.23 2.97 5.03
N ASP A 106 -17.40 2.36 4.82
CA ASP A 106 -18.33 2.83 3.81
C ASP A 106 -18.96 4.14 4.30
N SER A 107 -18.82 5.20 3.51
CA SER A 107 -19.39 6.51 3.79
C SER A 107 -20.74 6.72 3.10
N SER A 108 -21.41 5.62 2.71
CA SER A 108 -22.69 5.61 2.02
C SER A 108 -23.86 6.12 2.86
#